data_AF-A0A8H4SAC9-F1
#
_entry.id   AF-A0A8H4SAC9-F1
#
_cell.length_a   1.000
_cell.length_b   1.000
_cell.length_c   1.000
_cell.angle_alpha   90.00
_cell.angle_beta   90.00
_cell.angle_gamma   90.00
#
_symmetry.space_group_name_H-M   'P 1'
#
loop_
_entity.id
_entity.type
_entity.pdbx_description
1 polymer ?
#
loop_
_entity_poly.entity_id
_entity_poly.type
_entity_poly.pdbx_seq_one_letter_code
_entity_poly.pdbx_strand_id
1 'polypeptide(L)'
;MAETLAMMHWIGEIDGNDIEFVLAPPSKGSPLKAESNVLGDHSMWVLDFDLCRRMAMDSKGVEQAAATFWRNDRYYPRPGLETDILLWIVFREHYLRISEMCIGIVNEPYEAERRCVLSRQFIDLVEQKGKTSKEKEQDPDMN
;
A
#
# COMPACT_ATOMS: atom_id res chain seq x y z
N MET A 1 -4.73 -2.11 -5.84
CA MET A 1 -3.37 -1.88 -5.29
C MET A 1 -3.42 -1.32 -3.87
N ALA A 2 -3.93 -0.10 -3.67
CA ALA A 2 -4.09 0.47 -2.31
C ALA A 2 -4.90 -0.45 -1.38
N GLU A 3 -6.03 -0.99 -1.86
CA GLU A 3 -6.85 -1.95 -1.12
C GLU A 3 -6.08 -3.20 -0.71
N THR A 4 -5.40 -3.84 -1.67
CA THR A 4 -4.53 -5.00 -1.43
C THR A 4 -3.53 -4.73 -0.31
N LEU A 5 -2.79 -3.62 -0.40
CA LEU A 5 -1.74 -3.32 0.57
C LEU A 5 -2.32 -3.08 1.97
N ALA A 6 -3.45 -2.38 2.06
CA ALA A 6 -4.16 -2.19 3.33
C ALA A 6 -4.63 -3.53 3.94
N MET A 7 -5.19 -4.43 3.12
CA MET A 7 -5.57 -5.77 3.59
C MET A 7 -4.37 -6.57 4.09
N MET A 8 -3.25 -6.53 3.36
CA MET A 8 -2.02 -7.23 3.74
C MET A 8 -1.44 -6.70 5.06
N HIS A 9 -1.42 -5.38 5.24
CA HIS A 9 -0.92 -4.75 6.46
C HIS A 9 -1.82 -5.04 7.67
N TRP A 10 -3.14 -4.90 7.54
CA TRP A 10 -4.02 -4.82 8.72
C TRP A 10 -4.85 -6.06 9.00
N ILE A 11 -5.12 -6.88 7.98
CA ILE A 11 -5.73 -8.21 8.15
C ILE A 11 -4.63 -9.27 8.13
N GLY A 12 -3.74 -9.18 7.15
CA GLY A 12 -2.65 -10.15 6.96
C GLY A 12 -1.52 -9.99 7.96
N GLU A 13 -1.35 -8.82 8.58
CA GLU A 13 -0.21 -8.45 9.44
C GLU A 13 1.15 -8.79 8.79
N ILE A 14 1.28 -8.47 7.51
CA ILE A 14 2.50 -8.64 6.70
C ILE A 14 2.88 -7.35 5.99
N ASP A 15 4.15 -7.21 5.64
CA ASP A 15 4.74 -5.99 5.08
C ASP A 15 4.58 -5.80 3.55
N GLY A 16 3.96 -6.77 2.86
CA GLY A 16 3.76 -6.72 1.41
C GLY A 16 5.06 -6.64 0.60
N ASN A 17 6.17 -7.16 1.12
CA ASN A 17 7.46 -7.13 0.43
C ASN A 17 7.43 -8.01 -0.84
N ASP A 18 7.87 -7.41 -1.94
CA ASP A 18 8.09 -8.02 -3.26
C ASP A 18 6.87 -8.68 -3.92
N ILE A 19 5.66 -8.19 -3.63
CA ILE A 19 4.45 -8.73 -4.25
C ILE A 19 4.27 -8.21 -5.68
N GLU A 20 3.73 -9.06 -6.56
CA GLU A 20 3.49 -8.73 -7.96
C GLU A 20 2.00 -8.61 -8.29
N PHE A 21 1.65 -7.71 -9.21
CA PHE A 21 0.29 -7.55 -9.73
C PHE A 21 0.21 -8.00 -11.18
N VAL A 22 -0.70 -8.92 -11.47
CA VAL A 22 -0.91 -9.45 -12.82
C VAL A 22 -2.34 -9.18 -13.26
N LEU A 23 -2.50 -8.61 -14.45
CA LEU A 23 -3.79 -8.50 -15.13
C LEU A 23 -4.17 -9.85 -15.72
N ALA A 24 -5.39 -10.28 -15.44
CA ALA A 24 -5.94 -11.53 -15.94
C ALA A 24 -7.30 -11.28 -16.61
N PRO A 25 -7.72 -12.17 -17.53
CA PRO A 25 -9.08 -12.17 -18.03
C PRO A 25 -10.11 -12.25 -16.89
N PRO A 26 -11.31 -11.68 -17.08
CA PRO A 26 -12.35 -11.71 -16.06
C PRO A 26 -12.74 -13.17 -15.75
N SER A 27 -12.74 -13.53 -14.47
CA SER A 27 -13.05 -14.89 -14.04
C SER A 27 -14.55 -15.19 -14.22
N LYS A 28 -14.91 -16.02 -15.20
CA LYS A 28 -16.29 -16.47 -15.42
C LYS A 28 -16.77 -17.28 -14.21
N GLY A 29 -17.79 -16.77 -13.50
CA GLY A 29 -18.38 -17.44 -12.34
C GLY A 29 -17.77 -17.08 -10.99
N SER A 30 -16.85 -16.12 -10.93
CA SER A 30 -16.42 -15.56 -9.64
C SER A 30 -17.55 -14.74 -9.01
N PRO A 31 -17.81 -14.88 -7.69
CA PRO A 31 -18.68 -13.94 -6.98
C PRO A 31 -18.04 -12.55 -6.86
N LEU A 32 -16.73 -12.43 -7.08
CA LEU A 32 -16.03 -11.15 -7.15
C LEU A 32 -16.29 -10.52 -8.51
N LYS A 33 -16.83 -9.31 -8.49
CA LYS A 33 -17.18 -8.53 -9.68
C LYS A 33 -15.90 -8.26 -10.47
N ALA A 34 -15.93 -8.50 -11.79
CA ALA A 34 -14.85 -8.06 -12.66
C ALA A 34 -14.72 -6.54 -12.56
N GLU A 35 -13.50 -6.06 -12.41
CA GLU A 35 -13.22 -4.62 -12.45
C GLU A 35 -13.41 -4.15 -13.89
N SER A 36 -14.12 -3.05 -14.05
CA SER A 36 -14.37 -2.44 -15.36
C SER A 36 -13.85 -1.01 -15.33
N ASN A 37 -12.77 -0.75 -16.07
CA ASN A 37 -12.16 0.56 -16.17
C ASN A 37 -11.62 0.77 -17.60
N VAL A 38 -10.62 1.63 -17.79
CA VAL A 38 -9.98 1.89 -19.09
C VAL A 38 -9.40 0.61 -19.75
N LEU A 39 -9.13 -0.44 -18.97
CA LEU A 39 -8.64 -1.74 -19.44
C LEU A 39 -9.76 -2.70 -19.88
N GLY A 40 -11.03 -2.29 -19.79
CA GLY A 40 -12.19 -3.15 -19.99
C GLY A 40 -12.45 -4.06 -18.78
N ASP A 41 -13.23 -5.12 -18.98
CA ASP A 41 -13.50 -6.10 -17.92
C ASP A 41 -12.27 -6.98 -17.68
N HIS A 42 -11.75 -6.96 -16.45
CA HIS A 42 -10.56 -7.71 -16.08
C HIS A 42 -10.62 -8.18 -14.63
N SER A 43 -9.66 -9.03 -14.26
CA SER A 43 -9.34 -9.39 -12.88
C SER A 43 -7.89 -9.03 -12.61
N MET A 44 -7.58 -8.70 -11.36
CA MET A 44 -6.21 -8.44 -10.93
C MET A 44 -5.82 -9.48 -9.89
N TRP A 45 -4.71 -10.16 -10.14
CA TRP A 45 -4.15 -11.18 -9.26
C TRP A 45 -2.95 -10.59 -8.54
N VAL A 46 -2.77 -11.01 -7.29
CA VAL A 46 -1.60 -10.67 -6.48
C VAL A 46 -0.83 -11.96 -6.29
N LEU A 47 0.43 -11.97 -6.67
CA LEU A 47 1.31 -13.13 -6.63
C LEU A 47 2.59 -12.79 -5.86
N ASP A 48 3.43 -13.82 -5.71
CA ASP A 48 4.75 -13.78 -5.10
C ASP A 48 4.81 -13.24 -3.67
N PHE A 49 4.44 -14.09 -2.71
CA PHE A 49 4.41 -13.74 -1.28
C PHE A 49 5.61 -14.28 -0.51
N ASP A 50 6.60 -14.85 -1.17
CA ASP A 50 7.70 -15.60 -0.56
C ASP A 50 8.63 -14.71 0.30
N LEU A 51 8.77 -13.43 -0.07
CA LEU A 51 9.55 -12.43 0.67
C LEU A 51 8.74 -11.60 1.67
N CYS A 52 7.41 -11.78 1.72
CA CYS A 52 6.56 -11.13 2.72
C CYS A 52 6.95 -11.57 4.13
N ARG A 53 7.09 -10.61 5.04
CA ARG A 53 7.38 -10.89 6.45
C ARG A 53 6.25 -10.39 7.33
N ARG A 54 6.12 -11.03 8.50
CA ARG A 54 5.24 -10.55 9.57
C ARG A 54 5.62 -9.12 9.92
N MET A 55 4.60 -8.28 10.09
CA MET A 55 4.72 -6.90 10.49
C MET A 55 4.22 -6.78 11.93
N ALA A 56 5.02 -6.21 12.83
CA ALA A 56 4.53 -5.88 14.17
C ALA A 56 3.47 -4.77 14.11
N MET A 57 2.45 -4.81 14.96
CA MET A 57 1.39 -3.79 15.01
C MET A 57 1.79 -2.61 15.89
N ASP A 58 2.98 -2.08 15.61
CA ASP A 58 3.63 -0.94 16.25
C ASP A 58 4.39 -0.10 15.21
N SER A 59 5.04 0.98 15.66
CA SER A 59 5.78 1.86 14.77
C SER A 59 6.94 1.18 14.03
N LYS A 60 7.58 0.15 14.60
CA LYS A 60 8.68 -0.55 13.93
C LYS A 60 8.18 -1.41 12.79
N GLY A 61 7.04 -2.08 12.96
CA GLY A 61 6.41 -2.80 11.86
C GLY A 61 5.97 -1.84 10.74
N VAL A 62 5.42 -0.67 11.11
CA VAL A 62 5.07 0.36 10.12
C VAL A 62 6.30 0.88 9.36
N GLU A 63 7.42 1.10 10.04
CA GLU A 63 8.70 1.45 9.39
C GLU A 63 9.19 0.37 8.44
N GLN A 64 9.05 -0.91 8.82
CA GLN A 64 9.35 -2.05 7.94
C GLN A 64 8.48 -2.01 6.68
N ALA A 65 7.16 -1.85 6.80
CA ALA A 65 6.26 -1.77 5.65
C ALA A 65 6.53 -0.55 4.76
N ALA A 66 6.87 0.61 5.35
CA ALA A 66 7.28 1.77 4.56
C ALA A 66 8.59 1.51 3.82
N ALA A 67 9.54 0.80 4.44
CA ALA A 67 10.79 0.43 3.80
C ALA A 67 10.56 -0.55 2.62
N THR A 68 9.70 -1.56 2.78
CA THR A 68 9.34 -2.52 1.71
C THR A 68 8.61 -1.83 0.58
N PHE A 69 7.64 -0.94 0.86
CA PHE A 69 6.96 -0.15 -0.17
C PHE A 69 7.93 0.57 -1.13
N TRP A 70 9.02 1.14 -0.60
CA TRP A 70 10.03 1.82 -1.40
C TRP A 70 11.01 0.88 -2.10
N ARG A 71 11.21 -0.33 -1.58
CA ARG A 71 12.05 -1.37 -2.17
C ARG A 71 11.35 -2.11 -3.31
N ASN A 72 10.04 -2.32 -3.20
CA ASN A 72 9.26 -2.96 -4.24
C ASN A 72 9.38 -2.21 -5.57
N ASP A 73 9.26 -2.95 -6.65
CA ASP A 73 9.16 -2.39 -7.99
C ASP A 73 8.01 -1.37 -8.10
N ARG A 74 8.07 -0.50 -9.11
CA ARG A 74 7.17 0.67 -9.25
C ARG A 74 5.76 0.27 -9.74
N TYR A 75 5.14 -0.71 -9.11
CA TYR A 75 3.74 -1.05 -9.31
C TYR A 75 2.81 -0.02 -8.65
N TYR A 76 3.23 0.54 -7.51
CA TYR A 76 2.45 1.57 -6.81
C TYR A 76 2.83 2.99 -7.27
N PRO A 77 1.88 3.93 -7.32
CA PRO A 77 2.22 5.34 -7.48
C PRO A 77 3.07 5.79 -6.29
N ARG A 78 4.10 6.60 -6.55
CA ARG A 78 5.00 7.08 -5.50
C ARG A 78 4.76 8.57 -5.22
N PRO A 79 4.70 9.00 -3.94
CA PRO A 79 4.82 10.42 -3.66
C PRO A 79 6.23 10.84 -4.02
N GLY A 80 6.43 12.01 -4.60
CA GLY A 80 7.76 12.40 -5.05
C GLY A 80 7.87 12.66 -6.55
N LEU A 81 6.93 12.24 -7.38
CA LEU A 81 6.97 12.52 -8.82
C LEU A 81 5.79 13.40 -9.19
N GLU A 82 6.05 14.48 -9.94
CA GLU A 82 4.97 15.36 -10.40
C GLU A 82 3.97 14.62 -11.28
N THR A 83 4.44 13.66 -12.07
CA THR A 83 3.59 12.80 -12.92
C THR A 83 2.62 11.93 -12.11
N ASP A 84 2.98 11.60 -10.86
CA ASP A 84 2.25 10.61 -10.07
C ASP A 84 1.41 11.25 -8.96
N ILE A 85 1.45 12.58 -8.80
CA ILE A 85 0.86 13.24 -7.64
C ILE A 85 -0.66 12.98 -7.50
N LEU A 86 -1.39 12.99 -8.61
CA LEU A 86 -2.83 12.71 -8.61
C LEU A 86 -3.11 11.24 -8.29
N LEU A 87 -2.32 10.32 -8.85
CA LEU A 87 -2.43 8.89 -8.56
C LEU A 87 -2.08 8.59 -7.10
N TRP A 88 -1.10 9.29 -6.54
CA TRP A 88 -0.73 9.18 -5.13
C TRP A 88 -1.85 9.65 -4.21
N ILE A 89 -2.50 10.78 -4.51
CA ILE A 89 -3.65 11.27 -3.73
C ILE A 89 -4.75 10.20 -3.68
N VAL A 90 -5.13 9.66 -4.84
CA VAL A 90 -6.14 8.60 -4.93
C VAL A 90 -5.71 7.35 -4.18
N PHE A 91 -4.45 6.93 -4.34
CA PHE A 91 -3.90 5.77 -3.63
C PHE A 91 -3.94 5.96 -2.11
N ARG A 92 -3.47 7.10 -1.62
CA ARG A 92 -3.42 7.47 -0.20
C ARG A 92 -4.81 7.47 0.43
N GLU A 93 -5.75 8.18 -0.18
CA GLU A 93 -7.12 8.28 0.33
C GLU A 93 -7.79 6.91 0.37
N HIS A 94 -7.63 6.12 -0.70
CA HIS A 94 -8.20 4.79 -0.77
C HIS A 94 -7.54 3.81 0.22
N TYR A 95 -6.22 3.85 0.36
CA TYR A 95 -5.47 3.01 1.31
C TYR A 95 -5.93 3.29 2.75
N LEU A 96 -6.04 4.56 3.15
CA LEU A 96 -6.48 4.93 4.51
C LEU A 96 -7.92 4.48 4.76
N ARG A 97 -8.82 4.71 3.81
CA ARG A 97 -10.22 4.28 3.92
C ARG A 97 -10.34 2.76 4.11
N ILE A 98 -9.65 1.98 3.27
CA ILE A 98 -9.65 0.51 3.39
C ILE A 98 -8.97 0.06 4.67
N SER A 99 -7.90 0.73 5.10
CA SER A 99 -7.21 0.43 6.36
C SER A 99 -8.16 0.55 7.54
N GLU A 100 -8.90 1.65 7.65
CA GLU A 100 -9.90 1.86 8.71
C GLU A 100 -10.97 0.77 8.71
N MET A 101 -11.46 0.38 7.52
CA MET A 101 -12.42 -0.72 7.39
C MET A 101 -11.83 -2.06 7.86
N CYS A 102 -10.64 -2.43 7.36
CA CYS A 102 -9.95 -3.67 7.71
C CYS A 102 -9.68 -3.77 9.21
N ILE A 103 -9.15 -2.69 9.79
CA ILE A 103 -8.82 -2.59 11.20
C ILE A 103 -10.08 -2.74 12.06
N GLY A 104 -11.17 -2.05 11.71
CA GLY A 104 -12.44 -2.13 12.42
C GLY A 104 -13.13 -3.49 12.33
N ILE A 105 -12.87 -4.28 11.29
CA ILE A 105 -13.40 -5.64 11.15
C ILE A 105 -12.72 -6.62 12.11
N VAL A 106 -11.40 -6.49 12.32
CA VAL A 106 -10.59 -7.51 13.00
C VAL A 106 -10.14 -7.13 14.41
N ASN A 107 -10.48 -5.94 14.91
CA ASN A 107 -10.04 -5.45 16.22
C ASN A 107 -11.19 -4.84 17.03
N GLU A 108 -11.10 -4.97 18.36
CA GLU A 108 -11.94 -4.22 19.30
C GLU A 108 -11.69 -2.70 19.20
N PRO A 109 -12.66 -1.84 19.57
CA PRO A 109 -12.59 -0.39 19.31
C PRO A 109 -11.32 0.31 19.77
N TYR A 110 -10.80 -0.03 20.96
CA TYR A 110 -9.57 0.58 21.50
C TYR A 110 -8.33 0.21 20.67
N GLU A 111 -8.19 -1.07 20.32
CA GLU A 111 -7.10 -1.55 19.46
C GLU A 111 -7.22 -0.98 18.05
N ALA A 112 -8.45 -0.86 17.55
CA ALA A 112 -8.73 -0.28 16.24
C ALA A 112 -8.28 1.18 16.14
N GLU A 113 -8.58 1.99 17.16
CA GLU A 113 -8.14 3.40 17.20
C GLU A 113 -6.61 3.50 17.15
N ARG A 114 -5.90 2.70 17.95
CA ARG A 114 -4.43 2.66 17.92
C ARG A 114 -3.90 2.27 16.54
N ARG A 115 -4.42 1.21 15.94
CA ARG A 115 -3.97 0.73 14.61
C ARG A 115 -4.30 1.72 13.49
N CYS A 116 -5.38 2.49 13.59
CA CYS A 116 -5.67 3.56 12.63
C CYS A 116 -4.61 4.68 12.70
N VAL A 117 -4.02 4.95 13.88
CA VAL A 117 -2.88 5.88 13.96
C VAL A 117 -1.66 5.32 13.22
N LEU A 118 -1.41 4.01 13.33
CA LEU A 118 -0.33 3.34 12.61
C LEU A 118 -0.52 3.36 11.08
N SER A 119 -1.75 3.25 10.58
CA SER A 119 -2.01 3.34 9.14
C SER A 119 -1.74 4.73 8.55
N ARG A 120 -2.00 5.78 9.33
CA ARG A 120 -1.61 7.16 8.99
C ARG A 120 -0.08 7.33 9.05
N GLN A 121 0.56 6.79 10.08
CA GLN A 121 2.02 6.80 10.20
C GLN A 121 2.70 6.16 8.98
N PHE A 122 2.15 5.07 8.44
CA PHE A 122 2.68 4.46 7.21
C PHE A 122 2.71 5.44 6.04
N ILE A 123 1.59 6.12 5.76
CA ILE A 123 1.50 7.12 4.70
C ILE A 123 2.51 8.26 4.92
N ASP A 124 2.59 8.76 6.16
CA ASP A 124 3.50 9.86 6.49
C ASP A 124 4.97 9.49 6.23
N LEU A 125 5.39 8.28 6.63
CA LEU A 125 6.74 7.78 6.37
C LEU A 125 7.02 7.64 4.86
N VAL A 126 6.04 7.12 4.11
CA VAL A 126 6.17 6.97 2.66
C VAL A 126 6.31 8.34 1.98
N GLU A 127 5.50 9.32 2.37
CA GLU A 127 5.58 10.69 1.82
C GLU A 127 6.87 11.43 2.19
N GLN A 128 7.35 11.30 3.44
CA GLN A 128 8.61 11.91 3.89
C GLN A 128 9.80 11.40 3.07
N LYS A 129 9.86 10.08 2.84
CA LYS A 129 10.92 9.49 2.01
C LYS A 129 10.82 9.91 0.54
N GLY A 130 9.60 10.11 0.03
CA GLY A 130 9.37 10.65 -1.31
C GLY A 130 9.87 12.08 -1.50
N LYS A 131 9.69 12.94 -0.48
CA LYS A 131 10.23 14.31 -0.47
C LYS A 131 11.75 14.31 -0.42
N THR A 132 12.34 13.52 0.48
CA THR A 132 13.81 13.41 0.62
C THR A 132 14.46 12.90 -0.68
N SER A 133 13.80 11.98 -1.39
CA SER A 133 14.33 11.44 -2.66
C SER A 133 14.30 12.49 -3.78
N LYS A 134 13.23 13.30 -3.89
CA LYS A 134 13.17 14.46 -4.80
C LYS A 134 14.31 15.44 -4.54
N GLU A 135 14.55 15.76 -3.27
CA GLU A 135 15.56 16.73 -2.85
C GLU A 135 16.98 16.26 -3.22
N LYS A 136 17.29 14.98 -3.01
CA LYS A 136 18.58 14.38 -3.43
C LYS A 136 18.78 14.32 -4.94
N GLU A 137 17.70 14.16 -5.72
CA GLU A 137 17.78 14.20 -7.18
C GLU A 137 18.03 15.62 -7.71
N GLN A 138 17.55 16.65 -6.98
CA GLN A 138 17.72 18.06 -7.35
C GLN A 138 19.05 18.64 -6.86
N ASP A 139 19.60 18.11 -5.77
CA ASP A 139 20.90 18.49 -5.21
C ASP A 139 21.69 17.25 -4.77
N PRO A 140 22.48 16.63 -5.67
CA PRO A 140 23.18 15.38 -5.40
C PRO A 140 24.30 15.49 -4.34
N ASP A 141 24.67 16.72 -3.92
CA ASP A 141 25.69 16.98 -2.91
C ASP A 141 25.12 17.18 -1.48
N MET A 142 23.79 17.05 -1.28
CA MET A 142 23.17 17.06 0.05
C MET A 142 23.43 15.75 0.82
N ASN A 143 24.33 15.81 1.81
CA ASN A 143 24.62 14.74 2.77
C ASN A 143 23.52 14.56 3.82
#